data_AF-A0A932KXS3-F1
#
_entry.id   AF-A0A932KXS3-F1
#
_cell.length_a   1.000
_cell.length_b   1.000
_cell.length_c   1.000
_cell.angle_alpha   90.00
_cell.angle_beta   90.00
_cell.angle_gamma   90.00
#
_symmetry.space_group_name_H-M   'P 1'
#
loop_
_entity.id
_entity.type
_entity.pdbx_description
1 polymer ?
#
loop_
_entity_poly.entity_id
_entity_poly.type
_entity_poly.pdbx_seq_one_letter_code
_entity_poly.pdbx_strand_id
1 'polypeptide(L)'
;MVGRSAVIRRQLTLAINAALGDETRYAAKLQAGGDFGAAKLAWAAIAEIRLALGSCASHDDDVYALHLGESLMDKRRDYLDLWDDPDGIGTSSFSRILDLVDSVT
;
A
#
# COMPACT_ATOMS: atom_id res chain seq x y z
N MET A 1 14.20 -17.45 -21.37
CA MET A 1 14.57 -17.04 -20.01
C MET A 1 13.32 -16.52 -19.33
N VAL A 2 12.62 -17.38 -18.58
CA VAL A 2 11.45 -16.93 -17.81
C VAL A 2 11.95 -16.45 -16.45
N GLY A 3 11.74 -15.16 -16.18
CA GLY A 3 10.87 -14.85 -15.04
C GLY A 3 11.52 -14.38 -13.75
N ARG A 4 12.74 -13.83 -13.72
CA ARG A 4 13.19 -13.12 -12.49
C ARG A 4 12.20 -12.00 -12.13
N SER A 5 11.78 -11.25 -13.13
CA SER A 5 10.83 -10.14 -12.97
C SER A 5 9.41 -10.63 -12.65
N ALA A 6 8.95 -11.71 -13.30
CA ALA A 6 7.68 -12.37 -12.97
C ALA A 6 7.65 -12.90 -11.52
N VAL A 7 8.78 -13.42 -11.04
CA VAL A 7 8.97 -13.86 -9.65
C VAL A 7 8.92 -12.67 -8.71
N ILE A 8 9.59 -11.55 -9.04
CA ILE A 8 9.56 -10.31 -8.25
C ILE A 8 8.13 -9.76 -8.14
N ARG A 9 7.38 -9.66 -9.25
CA ARG A 9 5.97 -9.24 -9.22
C ARG A 9 5.15 -10.12 -8.29
N ARG A 10 5.27 -11.45 -8.44
CA ARG A 10 4.50 -12.39 -7.63
C ARG A 10 4.86 -12.27 -6.15
N GLN A 11 6.15 -12.15 -5.83
CA GLN A 11 6.63 -11.99 -4.45
C GLN A 11 6.13 -10.67 -3.84
N LEU A 12 6.26 -9.56 -4.56
CA LEU A 12 5.73 -8.26 -4.14
C LEU A 12 4.23 -8.30 -3.92
N THR A 13 3.47 -8.83 -4.89
CA THR A 13 2.02 -8.92 -4.79
C THR A 13 1.58 -9.72 -3.56
N LEU A 14 2.26 -10.83 -3.27
CA LEU A 14 1.99 -11.63 -2.07
C LEU A 14 2.36 -10.89 -0.79
N ALA A 15 3.53 -10.27 -0.73
CA ALA A 15 3.99 -9.53 0.43
C ALA A 15 3.07 -8.34 0.76
N ILE A 16 2.67 -7.58 -0.26
CA ILE A 16 1.78 -6.43 -0.11
C ILE A 16 0.38 -6.88 0.31
N ASN A 17 -0.17 -7.95 -0.28
CA ASN A 17 -1.47 -8.46 0.15
C ASN A 17 -1.45 -8.96 1.60
N ALA A 18 -0.35 -9.58 2.04
CA ALA A 18 -0.18 -9.97 3.44
C ALA A 18 -0.15 -8.75 4.37
N ALA A 19 0.64 -7.73 4.02
CA ALA A 19 0.70 -6.47 4.76
C ALA A 19 -0.67 -5.78 4.82
N LEU A 20 -1.37 -5.65 3.68
CA LEU A 20 -2.73 -5.11 3.64
C LEU A 20 -3.72 -5.92 4.49
N GLY A 21 -3.54 -7.23 4.59
CA GLY A 21 -4.31 -8.08 5.49
C GLY A 21 -4.08 -7.76 6.97
N ASP A 22 -2.85 -7.41 7.36
CA ASP A 22 -2.54 -6.90 8.71
C ASP A 22 -3.17 -5.52 8.93
N GLU A 23 -3.02 -4.59 7.98
CA GLU A 23 -3.58 -3.23 8.07
C GLU A 23 -5.11 -3.27 8.16
N THR A 24 -5.77 -4.15 7.41
CA THR A 24 -7.23 -4.38 7.47
C THR A 24 -7.65 -4.84 8.87
N ARG A 25 -6.89 -5.76 9.49
CA ARG A 25 -7.15 -6.23 10.86
C ARG A 25 -6.92 -5.11 11.88
N TYR A 26 -5.92 -4.28 11.68
CA TYR A 26 -5.65 -3.12 12.52
C TYR A 26 -6.78 -2.09 12.45
N ALA A 27 -7.21 -1.69 11.25
CA ALA A 27 -8.34 -0.78 11.05
C ALA A 27 -9.63 -1.31 11.69
N ALA A 28 -9.91 -2.61 11.55
CA ALA A 28 -11.06 -3.26 12.18
C ALA A 28 -10.98 -3.24 13.72
N LYS A 29 -9.78 -3.41 14.30
CA LYS A 29 -9.58 -3.32 15.75
C LYS A 29 -9.80 -1.90 16.28
N LEU A 30 -9.28 -0.88 15.60
CA LEU A 30 -9.55 0.52 15.94
C LEU A 30 -11.05 0.80 15.94
N GLN A 31 -11.75 0.35 14.89
CA GLN A 31 -13.19 0.53 14.79
C GLN A 31 -13.96 -0.19 15.91
N ALA A 32 -13.56 -1.41 16.28
CA ALA A 32 -14.16 -2.15 17.39
C ALA A 32 -13.84 -1.51 18.77
N GLY A 33 -12.71 -0.83 18.89
CA GLY A 33 -12.29 -0.08 20.07
C GLY A 33 -12.97 1.29 20.23
N GLY A 34 -13.71 1.75 19.22
CA GLY A 34 -14.38 3.05 19.21
C GLY A 34 -13.54 4.19 18.61
N ASP A 35 -12.33 3.90 18.12
CA ASP A 35 -11.42 4.86 17.49
C ASP A 35 -11.80 5.09 16.01
N PHE A 36 -13.01 5.56 15.76
CA PHE A 36 -13.57 5.69 14.41
C PHE A 36 -12.77 6.63 13.50
N GLY A 37 -12.18 7.69 14.07
CA GLY A 37 -11.33 8.63 13.32
C GLY A 37 -10.08 7.95 12.77
N ALA A 38 -9.31 7.30 13.65
CA ALA A 38 -8.11 6.54 13.26
C ALA A 38 -8.46 5.37 12.33
N ALA A 39 -9.56 4.66 12.60
CA ALA A 39 -10.03 3.59 11.72
C ALA A 39 -10.32 4.10 10.30
N LYS A 40 -10.98 5.26 10.18
CA LYS A 40 -11.28 5.89 8.89
C LYS A 40 -10.01 6.26 8.13
N LEU A 41 -9.00 6.81 8.83
CA LEU A 41 -7.69 7.13 8.25
C LEU A 41 -6.98 5.87 7.72
N ALA A 42 -6.97 4.79 8.51
CA ALA A 42 -6.39 3.51 8.11
C ALA A 42 -7.12 2.91 6.89
N TRP A 43 -8.46 2.93 6.89
CA TRP A 43 -9.26 2.45 5.77
C TRP A 43 -9.04 3.26 4.49
N ALA A 44 -8.94 4.58 4.60
CA ALA A 44 -8.64 5.45 3.48
C ALA A 44 -7.26 5.16 2.87
N ALA A 45 -6.23 4.99 3.70
CA ALA A 45 -4.90 4.60 3.21
C ALA A 45 -4.91 3.23 2.52
N ILE A 46 -5.57 2.22 3.11
CA ILE A 46 -5.74 0.89 2.49
C ILE A 46 -6.40 1.00 1.11
N ALA A 47 -7.42 1.85 0.97
CA ALA A 47 -8.13 2.03 -0.29
C ALA A 47 -7.21 2.63 -1.37
N GLU A 48 -6.46 3.67 -1.05
CA GLU A 48 -5.52 4.31 -1.99
C GLU A 48 -4.36 3.36 -2.38
N ILE A 49 -3.83 2.58 -1.44
CA ILE A 49 -2.82 1.56 -1.74
C ILE A 49 -3.37 0.49 -2.70
N ARG A 50 -4.63 0.07 -2.53
CA ARG A 50 -5.28 -0.86 -3.47
C ARG A 50 -5.47 -0.26 -4.85
N LEU A 51 -5.75 1.04 -4.95
CA LEU A 51 -5.80 1.74 -6.23
C LEU A 51 -4.43 1.77 -6.91
N ALA A 52 -3.35 2.03 -6.17
CA ALA A 52 -1.98 1.96 -6.70
C ALA A 52 -1.64 0.55 -7.24
N LEU A 53 -2.03 -0.50 -6.52
CA LEU A 53 -1.82 -1.87 -7.00
C LEU A 53 -2.60 -2.16 -8.29
N GLY A 54 -3.83 -1.65 -8.39
CA GLY A 54 -4.69 -1.82 -9.55
C GLY A 54 -4.17 -1.11 -10.80
N SER A 55 -3.64 0.11 -10.65
CA SER A 55 -3.07 0.88 -11.78
C SER A 55 -1.81 0.22 -12.35
N CYS A 56 -1.03 -0.47 -11.52
CA CYS A 56 0.21 -1.13 -11.94
C CYS A 56 0.01 -2.55 -12.50
N ALA A 57 -1.18 -3.14 -12.37
CA ALA A 57 -1.44 -4.55 -12.69
C ALA A 57 -1.17 -4.92 -14.17
N SER A 58 -1.29 -3.97 -15.10
CA SER A 58 -1.09 -4.17 -16.54
C SER A 58 0.32 -3.88 -17.06
N HIS A 59 1.25 -3.41 -16.21
CA HIS A 59 2.60 -3.06 -16.64
C HIS A 59 3.43 -4.31 -16.93
N ASP A 60 4.62 -4.15 -17.51
CA ASP A 60 5.58 -5.24 -17.69
C ASP A 60 6.26 -5.62 -16.38
N ASP A 61 6.68 -6.89 -16.25
CA ASP A 61 7.30 -7.39 -15.03
C ASP A 61 8.58 -6.63 -14.67
N ASP A 62 9.34 -6.19 -15.68
CA ASP A 62 10.65 -5.54 -15.53
C ASP A 62 10.57 -4.14 -14.92
N VAL A 63 9.44 -3.46 -15.09
CA VAL A 63 9.21 -2.08 -14.61
C VAL A 63 8.14 -2.01 -13.52
N TYR A 64 7.60 -3.15 -13.11
CA TYR A 64 6.49 -3.22 -12.16
C TYR A 64 6.80 -2.57 -10.82
N ALA A 65 7.95 -2.87 -10.23
CA ALA A 65 8.33 -2.34 -8.92
C ALA A 65 8.52 -0.81 -8.95
N LEU A 66 9.16 -0.28 -10.00
CA LEU A 66 9.35 1.15 -10.20
C LEU A 66 8.01 1.88 -10.29
N HIS A 67 7.13 1.45 -11.20
CA HIS A 67 5.82 2.09 -11.37
C HIS A 67 4.92 1.93 -10.15
N LEU A 68 5.04 0.82 -9.42
CA LEU A 68 4.32 0.65 -8.16
C LEU A 68 4.81 1.63 -7.10
N GLY A 69 6.13 1.83 -6.97
CA GLY A 69 6.71 2.84 -6.08
C GLY A 69 6.20 4.25 -6.42
N GLU A 70 6.28 4.64 -7.69
CA GLU A 70 5.76 5.93 -8.18
C GLU A 70 4.27 6.09 -7.88
N SER A 71 3.46 5.09 -8.22
CA SER A 71 2.00 5.13 -7.99
C SER A 71 1.66 5.17 -6.51
N LEU A 72 2.41 4.52 -5.63
CA LEU A 72 2.23 4.58 -4.18
C LEU A 72 2.58 5.95 -3.62
N MET A 73 3.64 6.60 -4.12
CA MET A 73 4.01 7.95 -3.71
C MET A 73 2.97 8.98 -4.14
N ASP A 74 2.46 8.89 -5.37
CA ASP A 74 1.36 9.74 -5.84
C ASP A 74 0.11 9.53 -4.99
N LYS A 75 -0.26 8.27 -4.72
CA LYS A 75 -1.42 7.93 -3.90
C LYS A 75 -1.28 8.38 -2.44
N ARG A 76 -0.06 8.36 -1.90
CA ARG A 76 0.24 8.90 -0.57
C ARG A 76 0.08 10.42 -0.53
N ARG A 77 0.50 11.13 -1.59
CA ARG A 77 0.27 12.58 -1.71
C ARG A 77 -1.22 12.88 -1.76
N ASP A 78 -1.97 12.21 -2.65
CA ASP A 78 -3.42 12.37 -2.77
C ASP A 78 -4.13 12.11 -1.42
N TYR A 79 -3.68 11.10 -0.69
CA TYR A 79 -4.17 10.80 0.66
C TYR A 79 -3.92 11.96 1.63
N LEU A 80 -2.69 12.48 1.71
CA LEU A 80 -2.35 13.57 2.63
C LEU A 80 -3.03 14.90 2.28
N ASP A 81 -3.36 15.12 1.00
CA ASP A 81 -4.11 16.30 0.56
C ASP A 81 -5.58 16.26 1.00
N LEU A 82 -6.15 15.05 1.12
CA LEU A 82 -7.56 14.82 1.48
C LEU A 82 -7.77 14.55 2.97
N TRP A 83 -6.77 13.96 3.62
CA TRP A 83 -6.86 13.44 4.98
C TRP A 83 -5.78 14.08 5.85
N ASP A 84 -6.21 14.81 6.87
CA ASP A 84 -5.32 15.24 7.94
C ASP A 84 -4.97 14.02 8.81
N ASP A 85 -3.73 13.54 8.69
CA ASP A 85 -3.20 12.33 9.34
C ASP A 85 -2.10 12.71 10.36
N PRO A 86 -2.43 13.46 11.44
CA PRO A 86 -1.44 14.00 12.37
C PRO A 86 -0.69 12.92 13.15
N ASP A 87 -1.36 11.79 13.40
CA ASP A 87 -0.80 10.64 14.10
C ASP A 87 -0.08 9.66 13.15
N GLY A 88 -0.06 9.94 11.85
CA GLY A 88 0.62 9.13 10.84
C GLY A 88 0.02 7.74 10.67
N ILE A 89 -1.28 7.56 10.95
CA ILE A 89 -1.97 6.26 10.87
C ILE A 89 -1.92 5.73 9.44
N GLY A 90 -2.46 6.48 8.48
CA GLY A 90 -2.44 6.06 7.09
C GLY A 90 -1.04 6.15 6.47
N THR A 91 -0.28 7.15 6.87
CA THR A 91 1.11 7.37 6.46
C THR A 91 2.01 6.18 6.79
N SER A 92 1.78 5.54 7.94
CA SER A 92 2.51 4.34 8.35
C SER A 92 2.23 3.15 7.44
N SER A 93 0.95 2.94 7.05
CA SER A 93 0.58 1.89 6.10
C SER A 93 1.27 2.10 4.75
N PHE A 94 1.30 3.33 4.22
CA PHE A 94 2.04 3.63 2.99
C PHE A 94 3.54 3.34 3.11
N SER A 95 4.15 3.78 4.21
CA SER A 95 5.60 3.60 4.43
C SER A 95 5.96 2.12 4.45
N ARG A 96 5.18 1.31 5.17
CA ARG A 96 5.37 -0.15 5.21
C ARG A 96 5.29 -0.81 3.83
N ILE A 97 4.39 -0.35 2.96
CA ILE A 97 4.27 -0.90 1.60
C ILE A 97 5.40 -0.41 0.70
N LEU A 98 5.81 0.86 0.81
CA LEU A 98 6.96 1.40 0.08
C LEU A 98 8.25 0.67 0.45
N ASP A 99 8.47 0.37 1.74
CA ASP A 99 9.63 -0.41 2.19
C ASP A 99 9.69 -1.81 1.54
N LEU A 100 8.53 -2.45 1.31
CA LEU A 100 8.47 -3.73 0.59
C LEU A 100 8.87 -3.58 -0.88
N VAL A 101 8.46 -2.49 -1.53
CA VAL A 101 8.84 -2.19 -2.91
C VAL A 101 10.34 -1.92 -2.99
N ASP A 102 10.86 -1.07 -2.12
CA ASP A 102 12.28 -0.70 -2.08
C ASP A 102 13.19 -1.91 -1.80
N SER A 103 12.70 -2.91 -1.05
CA SER A 103 13.48 -4.11 -0.73
C SER A 103 13.80 -5.04 -1.92
N VAL A 104 13.14 -4.86 -3.06
CA VAL A 104 13.31 -5.71 -4.25
C VAL A 104 13.79 -4.97 -5.51
N THR A 105 13.83 -3.64 -5.47
CA THR A 105 14.47 -2.77 -6.48
C THR A 105 15.96 -2.67 -6.26
#